data_AF-A0A3Q9BPJ6-F1
#
_entry.id   AF-A0A3Q9BPJ6-F1
#
_cell.length_a   1.000
_cell.length_b   1.000
_cell.length_c   1.000
_cell.angle_alpha   90.00
_cell.angle_beta   90.00
_cell.angle_gamma   90.00
#
_symmetry.space_group_name_H-M   'P 1'
#
loop_
_entity.id
_entity.type
_entity.pdbx_description
1 polymer ?
#
loop_
_entity_poly.entity_id
_entity_poly.type
_entity_poly.pdbx_seq_one_letter_code
_entity_poly.pdbx_strand_id
1 'polypeptide(L)'
;MKNLLASMLLSIVGFSSANATVLTATTNVDNTFRLYVSTSDAVLGSLMGSGNSWPTTYTSSATLAANTTQYIHMVATNQGGPGGFLGMFSLSDNAFAFDNATQLLLTNPTDWKQNTTGFGNATSAAVGEGNNGVGPWGMRPGYGTNSPTWIWNYVSNTGNDFQTVYFSARINAVNNGSQVPEPASLVLLGLGLASLAAARKRGAK
;
A
#
# COMPACT_ATOMS: atom_id res chain seq x y z
N MET A 1 -40.90 -52.84 6.30
CA MET A 1 -39.51 -52.37 6.20
C MET A 1 -39.36 -51.58 4.91
N LYS A 2 -39.38 -50.24 4.98
CA LYS A 2 -39.13 -49.36 3.82
C LYS A 2 -38.05 -48.37 4.24
N ASN A 3 -36.84 -48.60 3.75
CA ASN A 3 -35.66 -47.80 4.03
C ASN A 3 -35.80 -46.46 3.31
N LEU A 4 -35.94 -45.35 4.05
CA LEU A 4 -35.71 -44.02 3.49
C LEU A 4 -34.24 -43.66 3.72
N LEU A 5 -33.43 -43.83 2.68
CA LEU A 5 -32.12 -43.21 2.56
C LEU A 5 -32.32 -41.71 2.34
N ALA A 6 -31.94 -40.90 3.32
CA ALA A 6 -31.81 -39.46 3.15
C ALA A 6 -30.38 -39.18 2.64
N SER A 7 -30.24 -38.97 1.33
CA SER A 7 -28.99 -38.44 0.75
C SER A 7 -28.81 -37.00 1.19
N MET A 8 -27.84 -36.76 2.08
CA MET A 8 -27.39 -35.44 2.47
C MET A 8 -26.40 -34.95 1.40
N LEU A 9 -26.85 -34.04 0.51
CA LEU A 9 -25.96 -33.35 -0.42
C LEU A 9 -25.09 -32.36 0.38
N LEU A 10 -23.80 -32.65 0.48
CA LEU A 10 -22.82 -31.76 1.09
C LEU A 10 -22.29 -30.81 -0.01
N SER A 11 -22.85 -29.62 -0.13
CA SER A 11 -22.30 -28.59 -1.01
C SER A 11 -21.03 -28.02 -0.39
N ILE A 12 -19.88 -28.41 -0.93
CA ILE A 12 -18.57 -27.79 -0.63
C ILE A 12 -18.61 -26.38 -1.23
N VAL A 13 -18.87 -25.38 -0.40
CA VAL A 13 -18.66 -23.99 -0.77
C VAL A 13 -17.17 -23.73 -0.67
N GLY A 14 -16.50 -23.57 -1.82
CA GLY A 14 -15.10 -23.19 -1.87
C GLY A 14 -14.93 -21.76 -1.34
N PHE A 15 -14.27 -21.62 -0.19
CA PHE A 15 -13.91 -20.31 0.33
C PHE A 15 -12.68 -19.79 -0.40
N SER A 16 -12.83 -18.75 -1.20
CA SER A 16 -11.69 -17.93 -1.63
C SER A 16 -11.29 -17.06 -0.45
N SER A 17 -10.20 -17.39 0.24
CA SER A 17 -9.57 -16.45 1.15
C SER A 17 -9.08 -15.26 0.33
N ALA A 18 -9.71 -14.09 0.46
CA ALA A 18 -9.15 -12.87 -0.10
C ALA A 18 -7.83 -12.59 0.64
N ASN A 19 -6.70 -12.75 -0.05
CA ASN A 19 -5.41 -12.33 0.49
C ASN A 19 -5.36 -10.80 0.48
N ALA A 20 -4.86 -10.20 1.56
CA ALA A 20 -4.66 -8.76 1.60
C ALA A 20 -3.54 -8.38 0.62
N THR A 21 -3.78 -7.36 -0.20
CA THR A 21 -2.75 -6.81 -1.08
C THR A 21 -1.58 -6.29 -0.24
N VAL A 22 -0.37 -6.65 -0.62
CA VAL A 22 0.87 -6.23 0.03
C VAL A 22 1.51 -5.13 -0.81
N LEU A 23 1.71 -3.98 -0.19
CA LEU A 23 2.62 -2.95 -0.68
C LEU A 23 4.04 -3.32 -0.25
N THR A 24 4.97 -3.35 -1.19
CA THR A 24 6.40 -3.49 -0.91
C THR A 24 7.13 -2.23 -1.36
N ALA A 25 8.02 -1.72 -0.52
CA ALA A 25 8.80 -0.51 -0.80
C ALA A 25 10.30 -0.82 -0.71
N THR A 26 11.05 -0.40 -1.73
CA THR A 26 12.51 -0.36 -1.76
C THR A 26 12.95 1.10 -1.80
N THR A 27 13.74 1.54 -0.82
CA THR A 27 14.00 2.98 -0.59
C THR A 27 15.44 3.29 -0.19
N ASN A 28 15.93 4.44 -0.63
CA ASN A 28 17.12 5.13 -0.12
C ASN A 28 16.69 6.57 0.17
N VAL A 29 17.05 7.11 1.34
CA VAL A 29 16.69 8.49 1.72
C VAL A 29 17.87 9.15 2.40
N ASP A 30 18.12 10.40 2.03
CA ASP A 30 19.17 11.24 2.58
C ASP A 30 18.59 12.31 3.53
N ASN A 31 18.82 12.25 4.85
CA ASN A 31 19.61 11.26 5.62
C ASN A 31 18.78 10.18 6.30
N THR A 32 17.57 10.54 6.77
CA THR A 32 16.73 9.64 7.57
C THR A 32 15.29 9.67 7.09
N PHE A 33 14.57 8.58 7.36
CA PHE A 33 13.18 8.50 6.94
C PHE A 33 12.29 7.65 7.83
N ARG A 34 10.99 7.94 7.72
CA ARG A 34 9.89 7.11 8.22
C ARG A 34 8.83 7.01 7.13
N LEU A 35 8.49 5.79 6.78
CA LEU A 35 7.53 5.45 5.73
C LEU A 35 6.26 4.90 6.37
N TYR A 36 5.12 5.39 5.92
CA TYR A 36 3.80 5.06 6.45
C TYR A 36 2.82 4.72 5.33
N VAL A 37 1.78 3.96 5.69
CA VAL A 37 0.57 3.79 4.87
C VAL A 37 -0.61 4.35 5.64
N SER A 38 -1.35 5.26 5.01
CA SER A 38 -2.51 5.93 5.61
C SER A 38 -3.77 5.74 4.77
N THR A 39 -4.94 5.68 5.41
CA THR A 39 -6.24 5.77 4.73
C THR A 39 -6.70 7.22 4.52
N SER A 40 -5.88 8.20 4.94
CA SER A 40 -6.14 9.64 4.80
C SER A 40 -4.89 10.35 4.32
N ASP A 41 -5.01 11.21 3.30
CA ASP A 41 -3.87 12.03 2.85
C ASP A 41 -3.48 13.12 3.86
N ALA A 42 -4.36 13.40 4.82
CA ALA A 42 -4.19 14.49 5.78
C ALA A 42 -3.49 14.06 7.09
N VAL A 43 -3.37 12.76 7.34
CA VAL A 43 -2.90 12.25 8.64
C VAL A 43 -1.93 11.11 8.41
N LEU A 44 -0.85 11.09 9.20
CA LEU A 44 0.06 9.95 9.24
C LEU A 44 -0.70 8.67 9.60
N GLY A 45 -0.40 7.61 8.85
CA GLY A 45 -0.98 6.30 9.08
C GLY A 45 -0.09 5.38 9.90
N SER A 46 -0.12 4.09 9.57
CA SER A 46 0.68 3.05 10.23
C SER A 46 2.12 3.07 9.70
N LEU A 47 3.10 3.01 10.62
CA LEU A 47 4.52 2.93 10.24
C LEU A 47 4.79 1.60 9.55
N MET A 48 5.34 1.67 8.35
CA MET A 48 5.72 0.54 7.50
C MET A 48 7.23 0.30 7.52
N GLY A 49 8.04 1.36 7.61
CA GLY A 49 9.50 1.24 7.61
C GLY A 49 10.21 2.52 8.02
N SER A 50 11.51 2.41 8.31
CA SER A 50 12.37 3.55 8.63
C SER A 50 13.84 3.22 8.37
N GLY A 51 14.65 4.26 8.19
CA GLY A 51 16.09 4.14 7.99
C GLY A 51 16.81 5.45 8.24
N ASN A 52 18.15 5.40 8.25
CA ASN A 52 19.00 6.53 8.65
C ASN A 52 20.35 6.58 7.92
N SER A 53 20.45 5.89 6.78
CA SER A 53 21.69 5.73 6.03
C SER A 53 21.37 5.71 4.54
N TRP A 54 21.59 6.84 3.86
CA TRP A 54 21.29 6.96 2.42
C TRP A 54 22.02 5.95 1.53
N PRO A 55 23.26 5.47 1.84
CA PRO A 55 23.88 4.45 1.01
C PRO A 55 23.18 3.09 1.11
N THR A 56 22.44 2.87 2.20
CA THR A 56 21.74 1.61 2.49
C THR A 56 20.37 1.61 1.82
N THR A 57 20.12 0.60 1.00
CA THR A 57 18.79 0.34 0.44
C THR A 57 17.95 -0.44 1.44
N TYR A 58 16.80 0.11 1.84
CA TYR A 58 15.87 -0.50 2.78
C TYR A 58 14.68 -1.09 2.05
N THR A 59 14.28 -2.31 2.43
CA THR A 59 13.02 -2.93 1.99
C THR A 59 12.04 -3.01 3.15
N SER A 60 10.80 -2.63 2.92
CA SER A 60 9.70 -2.73 3.89
C SER A 60 8.42 -3.18 3.20
N SER A 61 7.47 -3.73 3.96
CA SER A 61 6.17 -4.16 3.44
C SER A 61 5.03 -3.85 4.40
N ALA A 62 3.83 -3.63 3.86
CA ALA A 62 2.61 -3.44 4.62
C ALA A 62 1.41 -4.02 3.85
N THR A 63 0.44 -4.55 4.57
CA THR A 63 -0.85 -4.96 3.99
C THR A 63 -1.77 -3.75 3.84
N LEU A 64 -2.47 -3.66 2.73
CA LEU A 64 -3.42 -2.60 2.41
C LEU A 64 -4.82 -2.94 2.96
N ALA A 65 -5.49 -1.95 3.55
CA ALA A 65 -6.90 -2.05 3.91
C ALA A 65 -7.77 -2.20 2.65
N ALA A 66 -8.51 -3.31 2.55
CA ALA A 66 -9.34 -3.62 1.38
C ALA A 66 -10.35 -2.51 1.06
N ASN A 67 -10.63 -2.33 -0.24
CA ASN A 67 -11.68 -1.43 -0.76
C ASN A 67 -11.59 0.03 -0.28
N THR A 68 -10.41 0.48 0.16
CA THR A 68 -10.21 1.82 0.71
C THR A 68 -9.00 2.46 0.04
N THR A 69 -9.17 3.65 -0.54
CA THR A 69 -8.04 4.46 -1.01
C THR A 69 -7.05 4.66 0.14
N GLN A 70 -5.77 4.46 -0.16
CA GLN A 70 -4.69 4.65 0.79
C GLN A 70 -3.62 5.56 0.19
N TYR A 71 -2.68 5.97 1.03
CA TYR A 71 -1.62 6.91 0.71
C TYR A 71 -0.31 6.39 1.26
N ILE A 72 0.72 6.46 0.45
CA ILE A 72 2.11 6.29 0.88
C ILE A 72 2.55 7.63 1.42
N HIS A 73 2.99 7.66 2.67
CA HIS A 73 3.47 8.86 3.34
C HIS A 73 4.94 8.67 3.71
N MET A 74 5.81 9.46 3.09
CA MET A 74 7.23 9.49 3.39
C MET A 74 7.56 10.76 4.17
N VAL A 75 8.09 10.60 5.38
CA VAL A 75 8.72 11.69 6.12
C VAL A 75 10.22 11.51 5.95
N ALA A 76 10.84 12.37 5.14
CA ALA A 76 12.28 12.38 4.93
C ALA A 76 12.89 13.58 5.65
N THR A 77 13.90 13.35 6.48
CA THR A 77 14.61 14.41 7.19
C THR A 77 16.06 14.41 6.76
N ASN A 78 16.46 15.50 6.12
CA ASN A 78 17.85 15.82 5.86
C ASN A 78 18.45 16.55 7.08
N GLN A 79 19.67 16.19 7.43
CA GLN A 79 20.44 16.63 8.60
C GLN A 79 21.74 17.34 8.18
N GLY A 80 21.94 17.57 6.88
CA GLY A 80 23.08 18.29 6.32
C GLY A 80 23.44 17.78 4.93
N GLY A 81 23.93 18.68 4.08
CA GLY A 81 24.32 18.37 2.71
C GLY A 81 23.10 18.18 1.79
N PRO A 82 23.25 17.41 0.69
CA PRO A 82 22.17 17.07 -0.22
C PRO A 82 21.02 16.30 0.46
N GLY A 83 19.78 16.64 0.13
CA GLY A 83 18.59 15.89 0.54
C GLY A 83 18.04 15.09 -0.63
N GLY A 84 17.46 13.93 -0.39
CA GLY A 84 16.93 13.15 -1.50
C GLY A 84 16.14 11.93 -1.05
N PHE A 85 15.10 11.60 -1.82
CA PHE A 85 14.33 10.39 -1.69
C PHE A 85 14.32 9.61 -3.01
N LEU A 86 14.81 8.38 -2.97
CA LEU A 86 14.79 7.42 -4.07
C LEU A 86 13.95 6.20 -3.67
N GLY A 87 13.01 5.79 -4.52
CA GLY A 87 12.06 4.75 -4.14
C GLY A 87 11.44 3.98 -5.30
N MET A 88 11.08 2.73 -5.00
CA MET A 88 10.30 1.84 -5.85
C MET A 88 9.26 1.13 -4.98
N PHE A 89 8.02 1.15 -5.42
CA PHE A 89 6.87 0.63 -4.70
C PHE A 89 6.10 -0.32 -5.59
N SER A 90 5.83 -1.53 -5.12
CA SER A 90 5.09 -2.55 -5.87
C SER A 90 3.91 -3.09 -5.08
N LEU A 91 2.87 -3.47 -5.80
CA LEU A 91 1.69 -4.13 -5.27
C LEU A 91 1.72 -5.62 -5.64
N SER A 92 1.27 -6.48 -4.72
CA SER A 92 1.28 -7.94 -4.92
C SER A 92 0.24 -8.47 -5.90
N ASP A 93 -0.80 -7.68 -6.20
CA ASP A 93 -1.95 -8.05 -7.00
C ASP A 93 -2.69 -6.82 -7.54
N ASN A 94 -3.70 -7.04 -8.37
CA ASN A 94 -4.45 -5.99 -9.07
C ASN A 94 -5.67 -5.46 -8.32
N ALA A 95 -5.82 -5.71 -7.00
CA ALA A 95 -6.92 -5.12 -6.23
C ALA A 95 -6.71 -3.63 -5.95
N PHE A 96 -5.48 -3.14 -6.12
CA PHE A 96 -5.11 -1.73 -6.02
C PHE A 96 -4.31 -1.30 -7.26
N ALA A 97 -4.20 0.01 -7.47
CA ALA A 97 -3.29 0.61 -8.44
C ALA A 97 -2.82 1.97 -7.92
N PHE A 98 -1.63 2.40 -8.31
CA PHE A 98 -1.17 3.77 -8.03
C PHE A 98 -1.92 4.79 -8.90
N ASP A 99 -1.82 6.09 -8.59
CA ASP A 99 -2.45 7.16 -9.40
C ASP A 99 -1.99 7.16 -10.87
N ASN A 100 -0.81 6.63 -11.17
CA ASN A 100 -0.33 6.42 -12.53
C ASN A 100 -0.93 5.17 -13.23
N ALA A 101 -1.94 4.55 -12.62
CA ALA A 101 -2.65 3.36 -13.10
C ALA A 101 -1.79 2.09 -13.26
N THR A 102 -0.66 2.01 -12.56
CA THR A 102 0.24 0.85 -12.60
C THR A 102 0.31 0.09 -11.27
N GLN A 103 0.99 -1.05 -11.30
CA GLN A 103 1.36 -1.85 -10.12
C GLN A 103 2.76 -1.52 -9.58
N LEU A 104 3.47 -0.58 -10.23
CA LEU A 104 4.84 -0.20 -9.91
C LEU A 104 4.98 1.33 -9.94
N LEU A 105 5.17 1.92 -8.77
CA LEU A 105 5.43 3.36 -8.64
C LEU A 105 6.91 3.58 -8.35
N LEU A 106 7.57 4.38 -9.18
CA LEU A 106 8.93 4.85 -8.96
C LEU A 106 8.89 6.28 -8.44
N THR A 107 9.88 6.70 -7.64
CA THR A 107 10.05 8.12 -7.35
C THR A 107 10.32 8.89 -8.63
N ASN A 108 9.52 9.93 -8.87
CA ASN A 108 9.60 10.80 -10.03
C ASN A 108 8.85 12.12 -9.76
N PRO A 109 9.08 13.17 -10.56
CA PRO A 109 8.48 14.49 -10.33
C PRO A 109 6.96 14.58 -10.57
N THR A 110 6.34 13.61 -11.26
CA THR A 110 4.93 13.70 -11.67
C THR A 110 3.97 12.96 -10.74
N ASP A 111 4.40 11.83 -10.19
CA ASP A 111 3.53 10.95 -9.39
C ASP A 111 3.63 11.24 -7.88
N TRP A 112 4.59 12.07 -7.47
CA TRP A 112 4.82 12.41 -6.07
C TRP A 112 4.54 13.86 -5.77
N LYS A 113 3.78 14.08 -4.70
CA LYS A 113 3.52 15.39 -4.12
C LYS A 113 4.38 15.58 -2.88
N GLN A 114 4.75 16.82 -2.56
CA GLN A 114 5.51 17.14 -1.37
C GLN A 114 5.12 18.48 -0.73
N ASN A 115 5.45 18.62 0.55
CA ASN A 115 5.55 19.90 1.25
C ASN A 115 6.58 19.81 2.40
N THR A 116 6.83 20.93 3.08
CA THR A 116 7.76 21.01 4.24
C THR A 116 7.06 21.27 5.58
N THR A 117 5.73 21.26 5.61
CA THR A 117 4.93 21.67 6.77
C THR A 117 4.08 20.54 7.37
N GLY A 118 3.99 19.39 6.71
CA GLY A 118 3.28 18.20 7.20
C GLY A 118 2.14 17.76 6.29
N PHE A 119 1.62 16.55 6.53
CA PHE A 119 0.44 16.02 5.84
C PHE A 119 -0.81 16.88 6.12
N GLY A 120 -1.72 16.94 5.15
CA GLY A 120 -2.93 17.78 5.21
C GLY A 120 -2.73 19.24 4.80
N ASN A 121 -1.48 19.68 4.60
CA ASN A 121 -1.17 21.00 4.08
C ASN A 121 -1.11 21.02 2.54
N ALA A 122 -1.11 22.22 1.96
CA ALA A 122 -0.94 22.40 0.53
C ALA A 122 0.36 21.76 0.03
N THR A 123 0.27 21.02 -1.06
CA THR A 123 1.40 20.31 -1.66
C THR A 123 1.75 20.87 -3.03
N SER A 124 3.02 20.76 -3.40
CA SER A 124 3.50 20.94 -4.77
C SER A 124 3.98 19.61 -5.36
N ALA A 125 4.25 19.56 -6.65
CA ALA A 125 4.98 18.44 -7.25
C ALA A 125 6.38 18.32 -6.62
N ALA A 126 6.89 17.10 -6.53
CA ALA A 126 8.28 16.87 -6.18
C ALA A 126 9.22 17.33 -7.30
N VAL A 127 10.44 17.70 -6.94
CA VAL A 127 11.48 18.13 -7.88
C VAL A 127 12.45 16.99 -8.11
N GLY A 128 12.76 16.69 -9.37
CA GLY A 128 13.71 15.64 -9.73
C GLY A 128 15.15 16.16 -9.73
N GLU A 129 16.05 15.38 -9.14
CA GLU A 129 17.48 15.70 -9.00
C GLU A 129 18.38 14.77 -9.82
N GLY A 130 17.78 13.81 -10.52
CA GLY A 130 18.44 12.89 -11.44
C GLY A 130 18.13 11.43 -11.14
N ASN A 131 18.31 10.56 -12.13
CA ASN A 131 18.11 9.13 -11.98
C ASN A 131 19.11 8.49 -11.01
N ASN A 132 18.77 7.32 -10.49
CA ASN A 132 19.70 6.48 -9.75
C ASN A 132 21.04 6.33 -10.49
N GLY A 133 22.16 6.62 -9.82
CA GLY A 133 23.47 6.74 -10.45
C GLY A 133 24.02 8.17 -10.53
N VAL A 134 23.16 9.18 -10.40
CA VAL A 134 23.60 10.59 -10.41
C VAL A 134 24.42 10.94 -9.17
N GLY A 135 25.39 11.84 -9.32
CA GLY A 135 26.06 12.45 -8.17
C GLY A 135 25.09 13.36 -7.39
N PRO A 136 25.23 13.46 -6.05
CA PRO A 136 26.33 12.93 -5.23
C PRO A 136 26.10 11.49 -4.72
N TRP A 137 24.90 10.94 -4.86
CA TRP A 137 24.53 9.65 -4.26
C TRP A 137 25.07 8.42 -5.01
N GLY A 138 25.38 8.56 -6.31
CA GLY A 138 25.85 7.47 -7.16
C GLY A 138 24.82 6.34 -7.30
N MET A 139 25.27 5.17 -7.72
CA MET A 139 24.40 4.02 -8.00
C MET A 139 23.96 3.33 -6.70
N ARG A 140 22.65 3.23 -6.48
CA ARG A 140 22.03 2.46 -5.39
C ARG A 140 21.53 1.10 -5.91
N PRO A 141 21.89 -0.02 -5.25
CA PRO A 141 21.41 -1.35 -5.64
C PRO A 141 19.96 -1.60 -5.16
N GLY A 142 19.34 -2.70 -5.61
CA GLY A 142 18.03 -3.16 -5.12
C GLY A 142 16.83 -2.80 -6.01
N TYR A 143 17.05 -2.01 -7.07
CA TYR A 143 15.99 -1.58 -7.99
C TYR A 143 15.85 -2.46 -9.26
N GLY A 144 16.71 -3.46 -9.44
CA GLY A 144 16.70 -4.33 -10.61
C GLY A 144 16.96 -3.53 -11.90
N THR A 145 16.11 -3.71 -12.91
CA THR A 145 16.16 -2.94 -14.17
C THR A 145 15.44 -1.58 -14.09
N ASN A 146 14.82 -1.26 -12.96
CA ASN A 146 14.10 -0.01 -12.79
C ASN A 146 15.04 1.15 -12.48
N SER A 147 14.72 2.33 -12.98
CA SER A 147 15.53 3.55 -12.82
C SER A 147 14.72 4.64 -12.12
N PRO A 148 14.53 4.56 -10.80
CA PRO A 148 13.88 5.63 -10.04
C PRO A 148 14.71 6.92 -10.09
N THR A 149 14.03 8.03 -9.83
CA THR A 149 14.63 9.38 -9.81
C THR A 149 14.72 9.87 -8.38
N TRP A 150 15.86 10.42 -7.99
CA TRP A 150 16.00 11.17 -6.74
C TRP A 150 15.05 12.36 -6.78
N ILE A 151 14.16 12.44 -5.79
CA ILE A 151 13.23 13.56 -5.67
C ILE A 151 13.40 14.28 -4.34
N TRP A 152 13.19 15.58 -4.37
CA TRP A 152 13.18 16.45 -3.19
C TRP A 152 12.14 17.57 -3.33
N ASN A 153 12.14 18.56 -2.44
CA ASN A 153 11.26 19.73 -2.56
C ASN A 153 11.82 20.86 -3.44
N TYR A 154 13.11 20.82 -3.76
CA TYR A 154 13.83 21.65 -4.72
C TYR A 154 15.12 20.92 -5.13
N VAL A 155 15.93 21.47 -6.04
CA VAL A 155 17.23 20.89 -6.38
C VAL A 155 18.25 21.19 -5.28
N SER A 156 18.49 20.22 -4.42
CA SER A 156 19.40 20.25 -3.26
C SER A 156 20.72 19.49 -3.48
N ASN A 157 20.84 18.73 -4.57
CA ASN A 157 21.97 17.83 -4.90
C ASN A 157 23.40 18.46 -4.94
N THR A 158 23.51 19.79 -4.83
CA THR A 158 24.78 20.54 -4.77
C THR A 158 24.85 21.49 -3.57
N GLY A 159 23.81 21.52 -2.74
CA GLY A 159 23.63 22.45 -1.64
C GLY A 159 23.82 21.81 -0.28
N ASN A 160 23.59 22.64 0.74
CA ASN A 160 23.53 22.21 2.13
C ASN A 160 22.11 22.43 2.63
N ASP A 161 21.48 21.36 3.06
CA ASP A 161 20.07 21.31 3.41
C ASP A 161 19.86 20.59 4.76
N PHE A 162 18.85 21.02 5.53
CA PHE A 162 18.53 20.54 6.88
C PHE A 162 17.02 20.36 7.09
N GLN A 163 16.26 20.23 6.01
CA GLN A 163 14.80 20.26 6.09
C GLN A 163 14.17 18.87 6.18
N THR A 164 12.96 18.86 6.74
CA THR A 164 12.07 17.70 6.67
C THR A 164 11.06 17.93 5.56
N VAL A 165 10.96 16.96 4.66
CA VAL A 165 10.05 16.95 3.52
C VAL A 165 9.07 15.79 3.67
N TYR A 166 7.79 16.11 3.46
CA TYR A 166 6.67 15.18 3.54
C TYR A 166 6.24 14.87 2.12
N PHE A 167 6.46 13.63 1.66
CA PHE A 167 5.99 13.18 0.35
C PHE A 167 4.75 12.30 0.47
N SER A 168 3.84 12.46 -0.48
CA SER A 168 2.63 11.65 -0.60
C SER A 168 2.46 11.12 -2.03
N ALA A 169 2.03 9.86 -2.12
CA ALA A 169 1.53 9.25 -3.33
C ALA A 169 0.29 8.40 -3.01
N ARG A 170 -0.69 8.39 -3.92
CA ARG A 170 -1.98 7.75 -3.70
C ARG A 170 -2.03 6.35 -4.28
N ILE A 171 -2.71 5.47 -3.56
CA ILE A 171 -3.05 4.09 -3.91
C ILE A 171 -4.58 3.99 -3.99
N ASN A 172 -5.10 3.68 -5.16
CA ASN A 172 -6.53 3.54 -5.41
C ASN A 172 -6.93 2.07 -5.27
N ALA A 173 -7.98 1.82 -4.50
CA ALA A 173 -8.68 0.55 -4.60
C ALA A 173 -9.28 0.44 -6.01
N VAL A 174 -8.93 -0.63 -6.72
CA VAL A 174 -9.54 -0.96 -8.00
C VAL A 174 -10.83 -1.70 -7.65
N ASN A 175 -11.96 -1.02 -7.82
CA ASN A 175 -13.27 -1.65 -7.71
C ASN A 175 -13.47 -2.60 -8.89
N ASN A 176 -12.80 -3.76 -8.86
CA ASN A 176 -13.22 -4.89 -9.66
C ASN A 176 -14.54 -5.33 -9.06
N GLY A 177 -15.65 -5.14 -9.78
CA GLY A 177 -17.02 -5.48 -9.35
C GLY A 177 -17.27 -6.95 -8.97
N SER A 178 -16.23 -7.74 -8.70
CA SER A 178 -16.31 -9.03 -8.05
C SER A 178 -16.64 -8.81 -6.58
N GLN A 179 -17.94 -8.87 -6.30
CA GLN A 179 -18.54 -9.08 -4.99
C GLN A 179 -17.55 -9.68 -3.99
N VAL A 180 -17.30 -8.94 -2.90
CA VAL A 180 -16.84 -9.55 -1.65
C VAL A 180 -17.71 -10.79 -1.45
N PRO A 181 -17.15 -12.02 -1.39
CA PRO A 181 -17.95 -13.17 -1.03
C PRO A 181 -18.59 -12.84 0.31
N GLU A 182 -19.93 -12.76 0.35
CA GLU A 182 -20.63 -12.55 1.60
C GLU A 182 -20.06 -13.55 2.61
N PRO A 183 -19.71 -13.11 3.83
CA PRO A 183 -19.19 -14.02 4.83
C PRO A 183 -20.14 -15.22 4.91
N ALA A 184 -19.57 -16.43 4.91
CA ALA A 184 -20.31 -17.69 5.04
C ALA A 184 -21.37 -17.65 6.14
N SER A 185 -21.22 -16.74 7.10
CA SER A 185 -22.19 -16.29 8.10
C SER A 185 -23.62 -16.11 7.57
N LEU A 186 -23.85 -15.51 6.41
CA LEU A 186 -25.22 -15.33 5.89
C LEU A 186 -25.82 -16.65 5.38
N VAL A 187 -25.00 -17.50 4.75
CA VAL A 187 -25.39 -18.85 4.37
C VAL A 187 -25.62 -19.72 5.60
N LEU A 188 -24.74 -19.66 6.61
CA LEU A 188 -24.87 -20.35 7.89
C LEU A 188 -26.09 -19.88 8.66
N LEU A 189 -26.39 -18.57 8.65
CA LEU A 189 -27.60 -18.01 9.24
C LEU A 189 -28.85 -18.52 8.51
N GLY A 190 -28.84 -18.51 7.17
CA GLY A 190 -29.92 -19.05 6.35
C GLY A 190 -30.16 -20.55 6.60
N LEU A 191 -29.08 -21.34 6.64
CA LEU A 191 -29.14 -22.78 6.95
C LEU A 191 -29.60 -23.03 8.40
N GLY A 192 -29.15 -22.21 9.36
CA GLY A 192 -29.58 -22.25 10.75
C GLY A 192 -31.08 -21.97 10.92
N LEU A 193 -31.60 -20.97 10.21
CA LEU A 193 -33.03 -20.64 10.21
C LEU A 193 -33.87 -21.74 9.53
N ALA A 194 -33.40 -22.27 8.40
CA ALA A 194 -34.09 -23.35 7.69
C ALA A 194 -34.15 -24.65 8.52
N SER A 195 -33.05 -25.00 9.19
CA SER A 195 -33.00 -26.17 10.07
C SER A 195 -33.89 -26.01 11.30
N LEU A 196 -33.96 -24.81 11.89
CA LEU A 196 -34.87 -24.52 13.01
C LEU A 196 -36.36 -24.58 12.60
N ALA A 197 -36.71 -24.09 11.42
CA ALA A 197 -38.06 -24.18 10.87
C ALA A 197 -38.48 -25.63 10.58
N ALA A 198 -37.55 -26.44 10.05
CA ALA A 198 -37.78 -27.86 9.80
C ALA A 198 -37.96 -28.65 11.12
N ALA A 199 -37.22 -28.31 12.18
CA ALA A 199 -37.38 -28.90 13.50
C ALA A 199 -38.75 -28.57 14.13
N ARG A 200 -39.20 -27.32 14.05
CA ARG A 200 -40.54 -26.92 14.52
C ARG A 200 -41.68 -27.66 13.82
N LYS A 201 -41.58 -27.88 12.51
CA LYS A 201 -42.60 -28.61 11.74
C LYS A 201 -42.69 -30.10 12.11
N ARG A 202 -41.62 -30.68 12.66
CA ARG A 202 -41.59 -32.07 13.14
C ARG A 202 -42.11 -32.24 14.56
N GLY A 203 -42.01 -31.22 15.41
CA GLY A 203 -42.55 -31.25 16.79
C GLY A 203 -44.05 -30.94 16.90
N ALA A 204 -44.72 -30.59 15.81
CA ALA A 204 -46.14 -30.25 15.77
C ALA A 204 -47.04 -31.42 15.26
N LYS A 205 -46.58 -32.67 15.42
CA LYS A 205 -47.35 -33.88 15.15
C LYS A 205 -47.49 -34.74 16.39
#